data_AF-A0A8I1MPP6-F1
#
_entry.id   AF-A0A8I1MPP6-F1
#
_cell.length_a   1.000
_cell.length_b   1.000
_cell.length_c   1.000
_cell.angle_alpha   90.00
_cell.angle_beta   90.00
_cell.angle_gamma   90.00
#
_symmetry.space_group_name_H-M   'P 1'
#
loop_
_entity.id
_entity.type
_entity.pdbx_description
1 polymer ?
#
loop_
_entity_poly.entity_id
_entity_poly.type
_entity_poly.pdbx_seq_one_letter_code
_entity_poly.pdbx_strand_id
1 'polypeptide(L)'
;MRTSLSAFAFSIIAISAYAQTPAPAPLPPYEVPPVLDARVILRPEFDRGYNFAVRPPVPTSKGLNHFTIDTPDSGVNLAEGNTALIQRIAEIQAIAKLREVSRSESYKEALQRAAKSPLALAQNLIEHPVGTVGEMGKGLWKSVNSIGQSVKEVGQGRKQSKYEDSTMEDVIGFSKAKRGIALSLGVDPYSTNPELQKELKSIAWAAYAGQMTLTGALMPVGGAVGLTLRSVNTGSQTYAALRDLSPADLRLRNLKILLAMGVERAQANAFLNNPSLSPLHQTVIVDSLAQLRSAIGRAVYIKLATAASTETEAIRYTRQAQLLAAINRSQPISAVFNYRRAPLAMNQHGALIIPLEWDYAAWTKESAGFLDVVKSGQIAGHKFSSVQLYLTGVASPTLKSVLAVNHIALAEKALPGPLR
;
A
#
# COMPACT_ATOMS: atom_id res chain seq x y z
N MET A 1 -32.59 -27.15 -92.87
CA MET A 1 -33.04 -26.42 -91.66
C MET A 1 -31.80 -26.02 -90.88
N ARG A 2 -31.59 -24.70 -90.74
CA ARG A 2 -30.46 -24.08 -90.03
C ARG A 2 -30.85 -23.88 -88.56
N THR A 3 -29.97 -24.23 -87.63
CA THR A 3 -30.07 -23.77 -86.23
C THR A 3 -28.74 -23.12 -85.85
N SER A 4 -28.82 -21.80 -85.64
CA SER A 4 -27.74 -20.89 -85.26
C SER A 4 -27.47 -21.01 -83.75
N LEU A 5 -26.21 -21.23 -83.37
CA LEU A 5 -25.75 -21.01 -81.99
C LEU A 5 -25.32 -19.54 -81.85
N SER A 6 -26.00 -18.78 -81.00
CA SER A 6 -25.57 -17.45 -80.55
C SER A 6 -24.82 -17.58 -79.23
N ALA A 7 -23.52 -17.27 -79.24
CA ALA A 7 -22.70 -17.14 -78.04
C ALA A 7 -22.85 -15.73 -77.46
N PHE A 8 -23.35 -15.62 -76.22
CA PHE A 8 -23.37 -14.38 -75.46
C PHE A 8 -22.04 -14.24 -74.69
N ALA A 9 -21.24 -13.23 -75.04
CA ALA A 9 -20.06 -12.85 -74.27
C ALA A 9 -20.48 -11.89 -73.14
N PHE A 10 -20.34 -12.32 -71.89
CA PHE A 10 -20.45 -11.45 -70.71
C PHE A 10 -19.10 -10.82 -70.42
N SER A 11 -18.97 -9.51 -70.66
CA SER A 11 -17.83 -8.71 -70.17
C SER A 11 -18.02 -8.44 -68.67
N ILE A 12 -17.20 -9.07 -67.84
CA ILE A 12 -17.08 -8.77 -66.40
C ILE A 12 -16.26 -7.50 -66.26
N ILE A 13 -16.92 -6.37 -65.96
CA ILE A 13 -16.24 -5.14 -65.54
C ILE A 13 -15.88 -5.30 -64.07
N ALA A 14 -14.60 -5.52 -63.77
CA ALA A 14 -14.08 -5.52 -62.41
C ALA A 14 -14.06 -4.07 -61.88
N ILE A 15 -15.06 -3.72 -61.06
CA ILE A 15 -15.06 -2.46 -60.31
C ILE A 15 -14.13 -2.67 -59.12
N SER A 16 -12.92 -2.11 -59.20
CA SER A 16 -12.01 -2.02 -58.05
C SER A 16 -12.64 -1.12 -56.99
N ALA A 17 -13.35 -1.71 -56.03
CA ALA A 17 -13.79 -1.03 -54.83
C ALA A 17 -12.55 -0.69 -54.00
N TYR A 18 -12.07 0.56 -54.12
CA TYR A 18 -11.14 1.11 -53.13
C TYR A 18 -11.88 1.11 -51.79
N ALA A 19 -11.56 0.15 -50.92
CA ALA A 19 -11.94 0.21 -49.53
C ALA A 19 -11.32 1.47 -48.94
N GLN A 20 -12.10 2.55 -48.85
CA GLN A 20 -11.72 3.71 -48.08
C GLN A 20 -11.59 3.24 -46.63
N THR A 21 -10.35 3.11 -46.15
CA THR A 21 -10.08 2.95 -44.73
C THR A 21 -10.79 4.11 -44.02
N PRO A 22 -11.80 3.84 -43.16
CA PRO A 22 -12.53 4.92 -42.50
C PRO A 22 -11.53 5.79 -41.75
N ALA A 23 -11.63 7.10 -41.95
CA ALA A 23 -10.83 8.06 -41.22
C ALA A 23 -11.01 7.80 -39.71
N PRO A 24 -9.93 7.78 -38.91
CA PRO A 24 -10.05 7.53 -37.48
C PRO A 24 -11.02 8.56 -36.88
N ALA A 25 -12.02 8.07 -36.15
CA ALA A 25 -12.99 8.94 -35.49
C ALA A 25 -12.23 9.93 -34.58
N PRO A 26 -12.62 11.22 -34.56
CA PRO A 26 -12.00 12.20 -33.68
C PRO A 26 -12.15 11.76 -32.21
N LEU A 27 -11.12 11.99 -31.41
CA LEU A 27 -11.15 11.68 -29.99
C LEU A 27 -12.26 12.49 -29.29
N PRO A 28 -12.90 11.93 -28.25
CA PRO A 28 -13.93 12.62 -27.49
C PRO A 28 -13.36 13.87 -26.78
N PRO A 29 -14.21 14.86 -26.46
CA PRO A 29 -13.81 16.02 -25.66
C PRO A 29 -13.30 15.60 -24.28
N TYR A 30 -12.45 16.44 -23.68
CA TYR A 30 -11.93 16.18 -22.34
C TYR A 30 -13.01 16.26 -21.27
N GLU A 31 -12.93 15.35 -20.31
CA GLU A 31 -13.84 15.26 -19.19
C GLU A 31 -13.45 16.22 -18.07
N VAL A 32 -14.47 16.78 -17.41
CA VAL A 32 -14.33 17.36 -16.07
C VAL A 32 -14.46 16.21 -15.07
N PRO A 33 -13.54 16.06 -14.10
CA PRO A 33 -13.65 15.01 -13.08
C PRO A 33 -15.03 15.01 -12.42
N PRO A 34 -15.74 13.87 -12.37
CA PRO A 34 -17.08 13.82 -11.84
C PRO A 34 -17.10 13.92 -10.31
N VAL A 35 -18.28 14.23 -9.77
CA VAL A 35 -18.63 13.98 -8.38
C VAL A 35 -19.44 12.70 -8.34
N LEU A 36 -18.93 11.67 -7.66
CA LEU A 36 -19.54 10.35 -7.58
C LEU A 36 -20.47 10.25 -6.36
N ASP A 37 -21.32 9.22 -6.33
CA ASP A 37 -22.14 8.87 -5.15
C ASP A 37 -21.52 7.66 -4.44
N ALA A 38 -21.15 7.84 -3.16
CA ALA A 38 -20.57 6.80 -2.31
C ALA A 38 -21.42 5.52 -2.30
N ARG A 39 -22.75 5.66 -2.27
CA ARG A 39 -23.72 4.55 -2.21
C ARG A 39 -23.78 3.74 -3.51
N VAL A 40 -23.32 4.32 -4.60
CA VAL A 40 -23.25 3.66 -5.91
C VAL A 40 -21.90 2.98 -6.08
N ILE A 41 -20.81 3.65 -5.72
CA ILE A 41 -19.46 3.18 -6.03
C ILE A 41 -18.88 2.24 -4.98
N LEU A 42 -19.27 2.36 -3.70
CA LEU A 42 -18.68 1.59 -2.60
C LEU A 42 -19.41 0.26 -2.37
N ARG A 43 -18.64 -0.78 -2.05
CA ARG A 43 -19.21 -2.02 -1.50
C ARG A 43 -19.92 -1.72 -0.17
N PRO A 44 -21.00 -2.44 0.19
CA PRO A 44 -21.83 -2.12 1.35
C PRO A 44 -21.06 -1.93 2.66
N GLU A 45 -20.05 -2.75 2.91
CA GLU A 45 -19.20 -2.70 4.10
C GLU A 45 -18.25 -1.50 4.18
N PHE A 46 -18.10 -0.72 3.10
CA PHE A 46 -17.37 0.55 3.08
C PHE A 46 -18.29 1.76 2.95
N ASP A 47 -19.56 1.58 2.60
CA ASP A 47 -20.57 2.66 2.53
C ASP A 47 -21.06 3.04 3.92
N ARG A 48 -21.48 2.04 4.72
CA ARG A 48 -22.00 2.27 6.07
C ARG A 48 -21.74 1.08 6.98
N GLY A 49 -21.38 1.37 8.23
CA GLY A 49 -21.28 0.40 9.30
C GLY A 49 -21.94 0.89 10.58
N TYR A 50 -21.84 0.09 11.65
CA TYR A 50 -22.43 0.41 12.96
C TYR A 50 -21.94 1.76 13.54
N ASN A 51 -20.69 2.11 13.27
CA ASN A 51 -20.00 3.27 13.85
C ASN A 51 -19.44 4.23 12.79
N PHE A 52 -19.84 4.11 11.53
CA PHE A 52 -19.47 5.07 10.49
C PHE A 52 -20.49 5.12 9.35
N ALA A 53 -20.56 6.24 8.64
CA ALA A 53 -21.25 6.36 7.37
C ALA A 53 -20.46 7.26 6.41
N VAL A 54 -20.29 6.83 5.16
CA VAL A 54 -19.66 7.66 4.13
C VAL A 54 -20.71 8.56 3.48
N ARG A 55 -20.44 9.87 3.43
CA ARG A 55 -21.36 10.81 2.79
C ARG A 55 -21.30 10.68 1.27
N PRO A 56 -22.44 10.69 0.56
CA PRO A 56 -22.49 11.31 -0.76
C PRO A 56 -22.45 12.83 -0.56
N PRO A 57 -21.71 13.65 -1.34
CA PRO A 57 -20.95 13.36 -2.56
C PRO A 57 -19.49 12.88 -2.36
N VAL A 58 -18.91 12.27 -3.41
CA VAL A 58 -17.48 11.89 -3.50
C VAL A 58 -16.83 12.63 -4.68
N PRO A 59 -16.25 13.82 -4.47
CA PRO A 59 -15.49 14.52 -5.50
C PRO A 59 -14.29 13.69 -5.96
N THR A 60 -13.99 13.74 -7.27
CA THR A 60 -12.77 13.15 -7.83
C THR A 60 -11.80 14.24 -8.27
N SER A 61 -10.51 14.06 -7.97
CA SER A 61 -9.47 15.01 -8.37
C SER A 61 -8.12 14.33 -8.45
N LYS A 62 -7.35 14.62 -9.51
CA LYS A 62 -5.98 14.10 -9.71
C LYS A 62 -5.87 12.57 -9.57
N GLY A 63 -6.91 11.85 -10.00
CA GLY A 63 -6.97 10.40 -9.92
C GLY A 63 -7.43 9.83 -8.57
N LEU A 64 -7.77 10.66 -7.58
CA LEU A 64 -8.19 10.23 -6.24
C LEU A 64 -9.65 10.57 -5.97
N ASN A 65 -10.31 9.71 -5.20
CA ASN A 65 -11.62 9.97 -4.61
C ASN A 65 -11.44 10.66 -3.26
N HIS A 66 -12.25 11.69 -2.97
CA HIS A 66 -12.25 12.38 -1.69
C HIS A 66 -13.50 12.02 -0.89
N PHE A 67 -13.31 11.33 0.23
CA PHE A 67 -14.40 10.84 1.06
C PHE A 67 -14.55 11.66 2.35
N THR A 68 -15.80 11.83 2.77
CA THR A 68 -16.16 12.35 4.10
C THR A 68 -16.88 11.25 4.86
N ILE A 69 -16.38 10.94 6.05
CA ILE A 69 -16.84 9.82 6.87
C ILE A 69 -17.42 10.39 8.17
N ASP A 70 -18.72 10.21 8.37
CA ASP A 70 -19.38 10.51 9.64
C ASP A 70 -19.12 9.40 10.64
N THR A 71 -18.63 9.76 11.82
CA THR A 71 -18.32 8.86 12.93
C THR A 71 -19.02 9.39 14.19
N PRO A 72 -19.98 8.68 14.79
CA PRO A 72 -20.78 9.21 15.90
C PRO A 72 -19.94 9.73 17.08
N ASP A 73 -18.84 9.04 17.41
CA ASP A 73 -18.02 9.36 18.58
C ASP A 73 -16.92 10.40 18.31
N SER A 74 -16.36 10.44 17.09
CA SER A 74 -15.20 11.29 16.73
C SER A 74 -15.50 12.39 15.70
N GLY A 75 -16.76 12.52 15.27
CA GLY A 75 -17.20 13.54 14.33
C GLY A 75 -16.90 13.18 12.88
N VAL A 76 -16.30 14.11 12.13
CA VAL A 76 -16.08 13.96 10.69
C VAL A 76 -14.62 13.61 10.41
N ASN A 77 -14.41 12.50 9.72
CA ASN A 77 -13.10 12.06 9.23
C ASN A 77 -13.01 12.25 7.71
N LEU A 78 -11.82 12.61 7.22
CA LEU A 78 -11.55 12.76 5.78
C LEU A 78 -10.63 11.65 5.30
N ALA A 79 -10.86 11.16 4.09
CA ALA A 79 -9.97 10.23 3.43
C ALA A 79 -9.72 10.66 1.99
N GLU A 80 -8.44 10.89 1.66
CA GLU A 80 -7.97 11.16 0.31
C GLU A 80 -7.51 9.85 -0.31
N GLY A 81 -8.40 9.24 -1.09
CA GLY A 81 -8.12 8.01 -1.82
C GLY A 81 -8.89 6.79 -1.30
N ASN A 82 -9.10 5.79 -2.16
CA ASN A 82 -9.75 4.54 -1.79
C ASN A 82 -8.97 3.77 -0.70
N THR A 83 -7.64 3.75 -0.78
CA THR A 83 -6.80 3.08 0.23
C THR A 83 -6.86 3.81 1.58
N ALA A 84 -6.87 5.14 1.57
CA ALA A 84 -7.06 5.93 2.79
C ALA A 84 -8.45 5.70 3.40
N LEU A 85 -9.50 5.57 2.59
CA LEU A 85 -10.84 5.23 3.07
C LEU A 85 -10.85 3.90 3.82
N ILE A 86 -10.24 2.86 3.25
CA ILE A 86 -10.10 1.54 3.89
C ILE A 86 -9.40 1.69 5.25
N GLN A 87 -8.27 2.41 5.30
CA GLN A 87 -7.51 2.61 6.52
C GLN A 87 -8.36 3.33 7.58
N ARG A 88 -9.02 4.44 7.24
CA ARG A 88 -9.81 5.22 8.21
C ARG A 88 -11.01 4.44 8.74
N ILE A 89 -11.73 3.68 7.89
CA ILE A 89 -12.82 2.82 8.36
C ILE A 89 -12.28 1.72 9.28
N ALA A 90 -11.16 1.08 8.94
CA ALA A 90 -10.54 0.08 9.80
C ALA A 90 -10.12 0.65 11.16
N GLU A 91 -9.56 1.87 11.19
CA GLU A 91 -9.23 2.58 12.43
C GLU A 91 -10.47 2.85 13.29
N ILE A 92 -11.54 3.38 12.69
CA ILE A 92 -12.81 3.68 13.37
C ILE A 92 -13.39 2.40 14.01
N GLN A 93 -13.42 1.30 13.25
CA GLN A 93 -13.87 -0.01 13.73
C GLN A 93 -12.97 -0.58 14.84
N ALA A 94 -11.66 -0.47 14.68
CA ALA A 94 -10.69 -0.93 15.68
C ALA A 94 -10.83 -0.15 16.99
N ILE A 95 -10.98 1.17 16.95
CA ILE A 95 -11.22 2.01 18.13
C ILE A 95 -12.48 1.56 18.86
N ALA A 96 -13.59 1.40 18.14
CA ALA A 96 -14.84 0.94 18.75
C ALA A 96 -14.68 -0.45 19.40
N LYS A 97 -13.95 -1.36 18.74
CA LYS A 97 -13.72 -2.71 19.29
C LYS A 97 -12.81 -2.70 20.52
N LEU A 98 -11.74 -1.92 20.50
CA LEU A 98 -10.84 -1.77 21.65
C LEU A 98 -11.59 -1.16 22.85
N ARG A 99 -12.52 -0.23 22.61
CA ARG A 99 -13.41 0.34 23.64
C ARG A 99 -14.44 -0.65 24.18
N GLU A 100 -14.96 -1.52 23.34
CA GLU A 100 -15.81 -2.62 23.79
C GLU A 100 -15.03 -3.54 24.75
N VAL A 101 -13.80 -3.92 24.36
CA VAL A 101 -12.93 -4.75 25.20
C VAL A 101 -12.58 -4.05 26.51
N SER A 102 -12.30 -2.74 26.50
CA SER A 102 -11.94 -1.99 27.71
C SER A 102 -13.09 -1.86 28.73
N ARG A 103 -14.33 -2.16 28.32
CA ARG A 103 -15.49 -2.21 29.23
C ARG A 103 -15.71 -3.58 29.89
N SER A 104 -15.01 -4.62 29.44
CA SER A 104 -15.14 -5.98 29.98
C SER A 104 -14.58 -6.12 31.40
N GLU A 105 -15.15 -7.02 32.19
CA GLU A 105 -14.59 -7.37 33.51
C GLU A 105 -13.19 -7.97 33.38
N SER A 106 -12.94 -8.78 32.35
CA SER A 106 -11.60 -9.31 32.05
C SER A 106 -10.56 -8.21 31.86
N TYR A 107 -10.93 -7.09 31.25
CA TYR A 107 -10.04 -5.94 31.12
C TYR A 107 -9.82 -5.24 32.46
N LYS A 108 -10.87 -5.02 33.26
CA LYS A 108 -10.74 -4.40 34.59
C LYS A 108 -9.82 -5.20 35.51
N GLU A 109 -10.01 -6.52 35.56
CA GLU A 109 -9.15 -7.43 36.33
C GLU A 109 -7.71 -7.40 35.82
N ALA A 110 -7.52 -7.46 34.51
CA ALA A 110 -6.18 -7.39 33.90
C ALA A 110 -5.50 -6.05 34.18
N LEU A 111 -6.23 -4.94 34.14
CA LEU A 111 -5.70 -3.63 34.48
C LEU A 111 -5.30 -3.55 35.96
N GLN A 112 -6.09 -4.11 36.86
CA GLN A 112 -5.73 -4.22 38.28
C GLN A 112 -4.47 -5.07 38.49
N ARG A 113 -4.31 -6.17 37.75
CA ARG A 113 -3.07 -6.97 37.78
C ARG A 113 -1.89 -6.19 37.21
N ALA A 114 -2.08 -5.50 36.09
CA ALA A 114 -1.04 -4.70 35.45
C ALA A 114 -0.57 -3.55 36.34
N ALA A 115 -1.47 -2.88 37.07
CA ALA A 115 -1.12 -1.81 38.02
C ALA A 115 -0.29 -2.30 39.22
N LYS A 116 -0.41 -3.58 39.58
CA LYS A 116 0.39 -4.23 40.63
C LYS A 116 1.70 -4.81 40.10
N SER A 117 1.92 -4.75 38.79
CA SER A 117 3.09 -5.33 38.14
C SER A 117 4.30 -4.38 38.25
N PRO A 118 5.52 -4.89 38.50
CA PRO A 118 6.75 -4.10 38.46
C PRO A 118 6.94 -3.31 37.16
N LEU A 119 6.29 -3.76 36.08
CA LEU A 119 6.39 -3.19 34.74
C LEU A 119 5.76 -1.80 34.63
N ALA A 120 4.76 -1.47 35.46
CA ALA A 120 4.11 -0.17 35.44
C ALA A 120 5.09 0.99 35.74
N LEU A 121 6.14 0.69 36.51
CA LEU A 121 7.22 1.64 36.82
C LEU A 121 8.11 1.92 35.59
N ALA A 122 8.26 0.94 34.69
CA ALA A 122 9.02 1.08 33.45
C ALA A 122 8.25 1.85 32.37
N GLN A 123 6.92 1.73 32.29
CA GLN A 123 6.12 2.52 31.34
C GLN A 123 6.29 4.04 31.55
N ASN A 124 6.34 4.49 32.80
CA ASN A 124 6.54 5.91 33.12
C ASN A 124 7.91 6.46 32.64
N LEU A 125 8.92 5.59 32.48
CA LEU A 125 10.23 5.95 31.92
C LEU A 125 10.21 6.08 30.38
N ILE A 126 9.23 5.46 29.72
CA ILE A 126 9.03 5.52 28.27
C ILE A 126 8.16 6.74 27.90
N GLU A 127 7.22 7.13 28.77
CA GLU A 127 6.33 8.27 28.55
C GLU A 127 7.03 9.63 28.73
N HIS A 128 8.20 9.66 29.40
CA HIS A 128 9.07 10.83 29.50
C HIS A 128 10.44 10.56 28.90
N PRO A 129 10.67 10.82 27.60
CA PRO A 129 12.02 10.82 27.08
C PRO A 129 12.79 12.01 27.66
N VAL A 130 13.81 11.75 28.47
CA VAL A 130 14.81 12.77 28.80
C VAL A 130 15.71 12.95 27.58
N GLY A 131 15.60 14.11 26.92
CA GLY A 131 16.59 14.61 25.96
C GLY A 131 16.38 14.24 24.48
N THR A 132 15.77 15.18 23.75
CA THR A 132 16.05 15.59 22.36
C THR A 132 17.27 14.92 21.70
N VAL A 133 17.09 14.10 20.67
CA VAL A 133 17.08 14.49 19.23
C VAL A 133 18.07 15.62 18.92
N GLY A 134 19.27 15.21 18.55
CA GLY A 134 20.36 16.01 18.02
C GLY A 134 21.58 15.11 18.02
N GLU A 135 22.25 14.96 16.88
CA GLU A 135 23.41 14.06 16.69
C GLU A 135 23.13 12.56 16.47
N MET A 136 22.28 12.24 15.50
CA MET A 136 22.37 10.93 14.83
C MET A 136 23.50 10.96 13.80
N GLY A 137 24.72 11.17 14.30
CA GLY A 137 25.96 11.19 13.53
C GLY A 137 27.05 10.44 14.28
N LYS A 138 27.63 9.41 13.64
CA LYS A 138 28.83 8.63 14.06
C LYS A 138 28.64 7.46 15.04
N GLY A 139 27.58 7.37 15.84
CA GLY A 139 27.44 6.32 16.88
C GLY A 139 27.08 4.90 16.43
N LEU A 140 26.36 4.74 15.31
CA LEU A 140 25.83 3.43 14.87
C LEU A 140 26.87 2.49 14.23
N TRP A 141 28.09 2.97 13.96
CA TRP A 141 29.12 2.17 13.29
C TRP A 141 29.88 1.23 14.22
N LYS A 142 29.93 1.52 15.53
CA LYS A 142 30.70 0.70 16.50
C LYS A 142 29.97 -0.57 16.95
N SER A 143 28.66 -0.70 16.70
CA SER A 143 27.85 -1.83 17.18
C SER A 143 27.67 -2.96 16.17
N VAL A 144 28.18 -2.82 14.93
CA VAL A 144 28.07 -3.88 13.90
C VAL A 144 29.26 -4.85 13.95
N ASN A 145 30.41 -4.44 14.50
CA ASN A 145 31.55 -5.36 14.71
C ASN A 145 31.42 -6.25 15.96
N SER A 146 30.43 -6.03 16.84
CA SER A 146 30.32 -6.80 18.10
C SER A 146 29.40 -8.03 18.02
N ILE A 147 28.56 -8.18 17.00
CA ILE A 147 27.73 -9.40 16.83
C ILE A 147 28.59 -10.60 16.41
N GLY A 148 29.77 -10.37 15.82
CA GLY A 148 30.74 -11.41 15.47
C GLY A 148 31.79 -11.74 16.54
N GLN A 149 31.84 -11.02 17.67
CA GLN A 149 32.86 -11.19 18.71
C GLN A 149 32.33 -11.40 20.14
N SER A 150 31.01 -11.35 20.37
CA SER A 150 30.40 -11.50 21.69
C SER A 150 30.22 -12.95 22.19
N VAL A 151 30.86 -13.93 21.54
CA VAL A 151 30.86 -15.34 21.99
C VAL A 151 32.17 -15.75 22.67
N LYS A 152 33.17 -14.86 22.81
CA LYS A 152 34.49 -15.23 23.36
C LYS A 152 34.95 -14.58 24.66
N GLU A 153 34.13 -13.77 25.32
CA GLU A 153 34.48 -13.20 26.63
C GLU A 153 33.35 -13.42 27.66
N VAL A 154 32.93 -14.69 27.81
CA VAL A 154 32.21 -15.15 29.01
C VAL A 154 33.26 -15.41 30.08
N GLY A 155 33.73 -14.33 30.72
CA GLY A 155 34.81 -14.45 31.69
C GLY A 155 35.17 -13.14 32.33
N GLN A 156 34.24 -12.50 33.04
CA GLN A 156 34.44 -11.82 34.33
C GLN A 156 33.26 -10.86 34.65
N GLY A 157 32.40 -11.34 35.55
CA GLY A 157 31.71 -10.59 36.61
C GLY A 157 31.50 -9.08 36.50
N ARG A 158 30.72 -8.60 35.53
CA ARG A 158 29.88 -7.41 35.75
C ARG A 158 28.49 -7.89 36.19
N LYS A 159 28.09 -7.55 37.42
CA LYS A 159 26.71 -7.71 37.87
C LYS A 159 25.84 -6.81 36.99
N GLN A 160 25.26 -7.36 35.93
CA GLN A 160 24.13 -6.75 35.25
C GLN A 160 23.05 -6.51 36.30
N SER A 161 22.51 -5.30 36.38
CA SER A 161 21.41 -5.06 37.29
C SER A 161 20.23 -5.93 36.83
N LYS A 162 19.59 -6.66 37.75
CA LYS A 162 18.46 -7.55 37.46
C LYS A 162 17.26 -6.82 36.82
N TYR A 163 17.30 -5.48 36.81
CA TYR A 163 16.26 -4.58 36.33
C TYR A 163 16.50 -4.07 34.91
N GLU A 164 17.74 -4.00 34.40
CA GLU A 164 18.01 -3.50 33.04
C GLU A 164 17.54 -4.48 31.96
N ASP A 165 17.78 -5.77 32.15
CA ASP A 165 17.43 -6.81 31.17
C ASP A 165 15.90 -7.03 31.14
N SER A 166 15.27 -7.12 32.31
CA SER A 166 13.81 -7.25 32.41
C SER A 166 13.10 -6.05 31.79
N THR A 167 13.50 -4.82 32.13
CA THR A 167 12.86 -3.61 31.61
C THR A 167 12.90 -3.55 30.08
N MET A 168 14.00 -3.97 29.47
CA MET A 168 14.13 -4.04 28.02
C MET A 168 13.21 -5.12 27.42
N GLU A 169 13.20 -6.32 27.99
CA GLU A 169 12.29 -7.41 27.59
C GLU A 169 10.82 -6.99 27.69
N ASP A 170 10.48 -6.23 28.72
CA ASP A 170 9.13 -5.73 28.99
C ASP A 170 8.67 -4.69 27.95
N VAL A 171 9.55 -3.75 27.58
CA VAL A 171 9.28 -2.79 26.50
C VAL A 171 9.08 -3.50 25.17
N ILE A 172 9.92 -4.50 24.88
CA ILE A 172 9.87 -5.30 23.65
C ILE A 172 8.57 -6.11 23.62
N GLY A 173 8.23 -6.79 24.71
CA GLY A 173 7.03 -7.60 24.86
C GLY A 173 5.74 -6.78 24.71
N PHE A 174 5.66 -5.63 25.38
CA PHE A 174 4.56 -4.68 25.22
C PHE A 174 4.41 -4.19 23.79
N SER A 175 5.51 -3.75 23.17
CA SER A 175 5.51 -3.25 21.79
C SER A 175 5.07 -4.32 20.78
N LYS A 176 5.51 -5.58 21.00
CA LYS A 176 5.09 -6.73 20.20
C LYS A 176 3.60 -7.03 20.38
N ALA A 177 3.09 -6.99 21.62
CA ALA A 177 1.66 -7.18 21.90
C ALA A 177 0.80 -6.14 21.16
N LYS A 178 1.19 -4.86 21.24
CA LYS A 178 0.53 -3.76 20.50
C LYS A 178 0.50 -4.01 18.99
N ARG A 179 1.64 -4.41 18.39
CA ARG A 179 1.70 -4.74 16.95
C ARG A 179 0.80 -5.93 16.60
N GLY A 180 0.81 -6.97 17.43
CA GLY A 180 -0.05 -8.14 17.26
C GLY A 180 -1.54 -7.79 17.28
N ILE A 181 -1.97 -6.94 18.22
CA ILE A 181 -3.37 -6.49 18.36
C ILE A 181 -3.77 -5.59 17.18
N ALA A 182 -2.93 -4.62 16.80
CA ALA A 182 -3.20 -3.76 15.65
C ALA A 182 -3.41 -4.58 14.37
N LEU A 183 -2.49 -5.50 14.08
CA LEU A 183 -2.54 -6.34 12.90
C LEU A 183 -3.72 -7.34 12.93
N SER A 184 -4.12 -7.84 14.11
CA SER A 184 -5.29 -8.71 14.22
C SER A 184 -6.60 -7.96 13.96
N LEU A 185 -6.66 -6.66 14.29
CA LEU A 185 -7.76 -5.75 13.97
C LEU A 185 -7.70 -5.18 12.54
N GLY A 186 -6.66 -5.50 11.77
CA GLY A 186 -6.50 -5.03 10.40
C GLY A 186 -6.15 -3.56 10.29
N VAL A 187 -5.43 -3.00 11.27
CA VAL A 187 -4.95 -1.61 11.27
C VAL A 187 -3.42 -1.53 11.31
N ASP A 188 -2.87 -0.41 10.84
CA ASP A 188 -1.42 -0.16 10.90
C ASP A 188 -0.98 0.08 12.37
N PRO A 189 -0.07 -0.73 12.94
CA PRO A 189 0.48 -0.46 14.28
C PRO A 189 1.19 0.89 14.40
N TYR A 190 1.62 1.47 13.28
CA TYR A 190 2.28 2.77 13.16
C TYR A 190 1.34 3.87 12.68
N SER A 191 0.02 3.64 12.71
CA SER A 191 -0.99 4.66 12.37
C SER A 191 -0.74 5.97 13.12
N THR A 192 -0.94 7.09 12.42
CA THR A 192 -0.86 8.46 12.96
C THR A 192 -2.09 8.85 13.76
N ASN A 193 -3.15 8.03 13.79
CA ASN A 193 -4.38 8.30 14.53
C ASN A 193 -4.15 8.21 16.05
N PRO A 194 -4.18 9.35 16.79
CA PRO A 194 -3.83 9.35 18.21
C PRO A 194 -4.84 8.59 19.08
N GLU A 195 -6.10 8.56 18.67
CA GLU A 195 -7.17 7.83 19.37
C GLU A 195 -6.94 6.32 19.25
N LEU A 196 -6.66 5.84 18.04
CA LEU A 196 -6.29 4.43 17.84
C LEU A 196 -5.04 4.08 18.64
N GLN A 197 -4.01 4.93 18.60
CA GLN A 197 -2.76 4.69 19.33
C GLN A 197 -2.97 4.60 20.84
N LYS A 198 -3.86 5.44 21.41
CA LYS A 198 -4.24 5.40 22.82
C LYS A 198 -4.93 4.10 23.19
N GLU A 199 -5.96 3.70 22.45
CA GLU A 199 -6.72 2.47 22.73
C GLU A 199 -5.83 1.22 22.56
N LEU A 200 -5.00 1.19 21.52
CA LEU A 200 -4.04 0.09 21.30
C LEU A 200 -3.04 -0.04 22.44
N LYS A 201 -2.47 1.07 22.93
CA LYS A 201 -1.54 1.05 24.08
C LYS A 201 -2.22 0.50 25.33
N SER A 202 -3.44 0.96 25.61
CA SER A 202 -4.22 0.52 26.78
C SER A 202 -4.50 -0.98 26.75
N ILE A 203 -5.02 -1.50 25.64
CA ILE A 203 -5.32 -2.94 25.50
C ILE A 203 -4.04 -3.79 25.46
N ALA A 204 -2.98 -3.32 24.80
CA ALA A 204 -1.69 -4.00 24.79
C ALA A 204 -1.08 -4.12 26.19
N TRP A 205 -1.26 -3.10 27.03
CA TRP A 205 -0.77 -3.11 28.40
C TRP A 205 -1.50 -4.15 29.25
N ALA A 206 -2.83 -4.16 29.18
CA ALA A 206 -3.64 -5.17 29.85
C ALA A 206 -3.34 -6.59 29.35
N ALA A 207 -3.09 -6.77 28.05
CA ALA A 207 -2.70 -8.06 27.49
C ALA A 207 -1.33 -8.53 27.98
N TYR A 208 -0.33 -7.66 27.98
CA TYR A 208 1.04 -8.01 28.32
C TYR A 208 1.26 -8.07 29.84
N ALA A 209 1.13 -6.95 30.54
CA ALA A 209 1.40 -6.85 31.97
C ALA A 209 0.26 -7.44 32.82
N GLY A 210 -0.98 -7.34 32.33
CA GLY A 210 -2.17 -7.88 33.00
C GLY A 210 -2.48 -9.34 32.64
N GLN A 211 -1.68 -9.94 31.75
CA GLN A 211 -1.85 -11.31 31.23
C GLN A 211 -3.28 -11.57 30.70
N MET A 212 -3.92 -10.55 30.11
CA MET A 212 -5.27 -10.71 29.55
C MET A 212 -5.24 -11.57 28.29
N THR A 213 -6.02 -12.65 28.30
CA THR A 213 -6.29 -13.43 27.09
C THR A 213 -7.28 -12.69 26.20
N LEU A 214 -6.85 -12.28 25.02
CA LEU A 214 -7.68 -11.55 24.05
C LEU A 214 -8.38 -12.45 23.03
N THR A 215 -8.25 -13.77 23.18
CA THR A 215 -8.81 -14.77 22.27
C THR A 215 -10.33 -14.64 22.23
N GLY A 216 -10.89 -14.41 21.04
CA GLY A 216 -12.33 -14.19 20.84
C GLY A 216 -12.78 -12.73 21.00
N ALA A 217 -12.24 -12.01 21.99
CA ALA A 217 -12.63 -10.63 22.30
C ALA A 217 -12.26 -9.60 21.22
N LEU A 218 -11.22 -9.88 20.43
CA LEU A 218 -10.81 -9.06 19.27
C LEU A 218 -11.31 -9.62 17.93
N MET A 219 -12.22 -10.61 17.93
CA MET A 219 -12.82 -11.05 16.67
C MET A 219 -13.66 -9.93 16.07
N PRO A 220 -13.59 -9.70 14.75
CA PRO A 220 -14.40 -8.68 14.10
C PRO A 220 -15.89 -9.01 14.27
N VAL A 221 -16.67 -8.09 14.82
CA VAL A 221 -18.12 -8.26 15.09
C VAL A 221 -18.97 -8.10 13.81
N GLY A 222 -18.36 -7.72 12.70
CA GLY A 222 -19.00 -7.72 11.39
C GLY A 222 -18.15 -7.01 10.33
N GLY A 223 -18.17 -7.54 9.10
CA GLY A 223 -17.67 -6.86 7.89
C GLY A 223 -16.29 -7.32 7.40
N ALA A 224 -16.15 -7.41 6.07
CA ALA A 224 -14.94 -7.83 5.36
C ALA A 224 -13.76 -6.83 5.41
N VAL A 225 -13.91 -5.71 6.13
CA VAL A 225 -12.95 -4.60 6.13
C VAL A 225 -11.62 -4.99 6.79
N GLY A 226 -11.66 -5.67 7.95
CA GLY A 226 -10.45 -6.15 8.65
C GLY A 226 -9.65 -7.21 7.87
N LEU A 227 -10.24 -7.82 6.84
CA LEU A 227 -9.55 -8.77 5.95
C LEU A 227 -8.75 -8.07 4.84
N THR A 228 -8.97 -6.78 4.59
CA THR A 228 -8.36 -6.12 3.43
C THR A 228 -6.85 -6.01 3.54
N LEU A 229 -6.28 -5.57 4.66
CA LEU A 229 -4.82 -5.58 4.87
C LEU A 229 -4.22 -7.00 4.83
N ARG A 230 -4.98 -8.04 5.22
CA ARG A 230 -4.56 -9.44 5.09
C ARG A 230 -4.62 -9.97 3.65
N SER A 231 -5.58 -9.48 2.86
CA SER A 231 -5.82 -9.90 1.48
C SER A 231 -4.90 -9.24 0.45
N VAL A 232 -4.28 -8.10 0.80
CA VAL A 232 -3.31 -7.45 -0.09
C VAL A 232 -1.94 -8.10 0.06
N ASN A 233 -1.77 -9.26 -0.58
CA ASN A 233 -0.60 -9.77 -1.31
C ASN A 233 0.84 -9.62 -0.75
N THR A 234 1.01 -9.21 0.50
CA THR A 234 2.29 -9.24 1.19
C THR A 234 2.29 -10.53 1.99
N GLY A 235 3.12 -11.49 1.60
CA GLY A 235 3.04 -12.88 2.06
C GLY A 235 3.02 -13.02 3.59
N SER A 236 2.65 -14.21 4.09
CA SER A 236 2.64 -14.53 5.54
C SER A 236 3.90 -14.07 6.28
N GLN A 237 5.05 -14.06 5.60
CA GLN A 237 6.33 -13.59 6.10
C GLN A 237 6.41 -12.08 6.37
N THR A 238 5.79 -11.24 5.52
CA THR A 238 5.75 -9.79 5.75
C THR A 238 4.89 -9.46 6.96
N TYR A 239 3.73 -10.10 7.07
CA TYR A 239 2.86 -9.96 8.23
C TYR A 239 3.55 -10.44 9.51
N ALA A 240 4.23 -11.58 9.45
CA ALA A 240 5.03 -12.08 10.58
C ALA A 240 6.15 -11.09 10.96
N ALA A 241 6.89 -10.55 9.99
CA ALA A 241 7.91 -9.55 10.24
C ALA A 241 7.35 -8.29 10.92
N LEU A 242 6.25 -7.74 10.40
CA LEU A 242 5.60 -6.56 11.00
C LEU A 242 5.08 -6.81 12.42
N ARG A 243 4.66 -8.03 12.71
CA ARG A 243 4.24 -8.42 14.07
C ARG A 243 5.45 -8.57 15.00
N ASP A 244 6.42 -9.37 14.58
CA ASP A 244 7.46 -9.92 15.46
C ASP A 244 8.69 -9.04 15.60
N LEU A 245 9.06 -8.28 14.57
CA LEU A 245 10.27 -7.46 14.57
C LEU A 245 10.02 -6.06 15.12
N SER A 246 11.00 -5.53 15.86
CA SER A 246 10.99 -4.12 16.27
C SER A 246 11.18 -3.19 15.06
N PRO A 247 10.88 -1.88 15.16
CA PRO A 247 11.17 -0.94 14.07
C PRO A 247 12.65 -0.93 13.66
N ALA A 248 13.57 -1.08 14.63
CA ALA A 248 15.01 -1.16 14.36
C ALA A 248 15.36 -2.45 13.60
N ASP A 249 14.79 -3.59 13.99
CA ASP A 249 15.02 -4.87 13.31
C ASP A 249 14.39 -4.90 11.91
N LEU A 250 13.19 -4.32 11.75
CA LEU A 250 12.56 -4.11 10.43
C LEU A 250 13.46 -3.26 9.55
N ARG A 251 14.02 -2.18 10.08
CA ARG A 251 14.97 -1.33 9.35
C ARG A 251 16.20 -2.11 8.92
N LEU A 252 16.81 -2.90 9.80
CA LEU A 252 17.98 -3.73 9.48
C LEU A 252 17.66 -4.80 8.44
N ARG A 253 16.51 -5.48 8.58
CA ARG A 253 16.00 -6.45 7.60
C ARG A 253 15.81 -5.79 6.24
N ASN A 254 15.12 -4.66 6.21
CA ASN A 254 14.83 -3.93 4.97
C ASN A 254 16.12 -3.45 4.31
N LEU A 255 17.08 -2.92 5.09
CA LEU A 255 18.39 -2.53 4.58
C LEU A 255 19.11 -3.71 3.93
N LYS A 256 19.14 -4.88 4.57
CA LYS A 256 19.75 -6.09 4.00
C LYS A 256 19.13 -6.47 2.66
N ILE A 257 17.80 -6.43 2.55
CA ILE A 257 17.09 -6.75 1.30
C ILE A 257 17.37 -5.69 0.22
N LEU A 258 17.36 -4.40 0.58
CA LEU A 258 17.68 -3.29 -0.33
C LEU A 258 19.10 -3.43 -0.92
N LEU A 259 20.10 -3.73 -0.09
CA LEU A 259 21.47 -3.95 -0.55
C LEU A 259 21.56 -5.17 -1.48
N ALA A 260 20.85 -6.26 -1.18
CA ALA A 260 20.77 -7.44 -2.04
C ALA A 260 20.06 -7.16 -3.39
N MET A 261 19.22 -6.14 -3.46
CA MET A 261 18.62 -5.65 -4.72
C MET A 261 19.53 -4.70 -5.50
N GLY A 262 20.74 -4.40 -5.00
CA GLY A 262 21.68 -3.47 -5.62
C GLY A 262 21.37 -1.99 -5.33
N VAL A 263 20.55 -1.70 -4.33
CA VAL A 263 20.35 -0.30 -3.88
C VAL A 263 21.59 0.15 -3.13
N GLU A 264 22.12 1.32 -3.46
CA GLU A 264 23.25 1.89 -2.76
C GLU A 264 22.91 2.16 -1.28
N ARG A 265 23.86 1.92 -0.37
CA ARG A 265 23.63 2.10 1.08
C ARG A 265 23.15 3.52 1.44
N ALA A 266 23.69 4.56 0.82
CA ALA A 266 23.25 5.94 1.07
C ALA A 266 21.78 6.15 0.69
N GLN A 267 21.40 5.67 -0.50
CA GLN A 267 20.02 5.71 -0.99
C GLN A 267 19.07 4.87 -0.13
N ALA A 268 19.47 3.66 0.26
CA ALA A 268 18.69 2.80 1.13
C ALA A 268 18.45 3.46 2.51
N ASN A 269 19.48 4.08 3.09
CA ASN A 269 19.33 4.82 4.34
C ASN A 269 18.43 6.05 4.20
N ALA A 270 18.51 6.79 3.09
CA ALA A 270 17.63 7.92 2.81
C ALA A 270 16.16 7.48 2.74
N PHE A 271 15.88 6.37 2.04
CA PHE A 271 14.55 5.76 2.00
C PHE A 271 14.05 5.37 3.41
N LEU A 272 14.87 4.65 4.17
CA LEU A 272 14.49 4.16 5.51
C LEU A 272 14.41 5.26 6.58
N ASN A 273 15.02 6.43 6.33
CA ASN A 273 14.95 7.61 7.21
C ASN A 273 13.81 8.57 6.85
N ASN A 274 13.06 8.32 5.79
CA ASN A 274 11.99 9.22 5.38
C ASN A 274 10.85 9.18 6.42
N PRO A 275 10.52 10.33 7.07
CA PRO A 275 9.50 10.38 8.12
C PRO A 275 8.08 10.15 7.61
N SER A 276 7.82 10.34 6.32
CA SER A 276 6.52 10.10 5.69
C SER A 276 6.28 8.60 5.44
N LEU A 277 7.33 7.77 5.48
CA LEU A 277 7.25 6.33 5.27
C LEU A 277 7.35 5.61 6.62
N SER A 278 6.21 5.15 7.15
CA SER A 278 6.16 4.31 8.34
C SER A 278 6.95 3.00 8.12
N PRO A 279 7.37 2.30 9.19
CA PRO A 279 8.00 0.99 9.04
C PRO A 279 7.14 0.00 8.25
N LEU A 280 5.80 0.10 8.32
CA LEU A 280 4.90 -0.68 7.48
C LEU A 280 5.08 -0.35 5.98
N HIS A 281 5.03 0.93 5.60
CA HIS A 281 5.24 1.35 4.21
C HIS A 281 6.60 0.84 3.69
N GLN A 282 7.65 1.06 4.46
CA GLN A 282 9.01 0.65 4.11
C GLN A 282 9.09 -0.87 3.87
N THR A 283 8.58 -1.67 4.81
CA THR A 283 8.63 -3.13 4.71
C THR A 283 7.79 -3.66 3.56
N VAL A 284 6.57 -3.14 3.35
CA VAL A 284 5.70 -3.57 2.25
C VAL A 284 6.31 -3.23 0.89
N ILE A 285 6.88 -2.03 0.72
CA ILE A 285 7.58 -1.65 -0.52
C ILE A 285 8.76 -2.59 -0.78
N VAL A 286 9.60 -2.80 0.22
CA VAL A 286 10.81 -3.65 0.11
C VAL A 286 10.43 -5.08 -0.24
N ASP A 287 9.45 -5.66 0.45
CA ASP A 287 9.01 -7.04 0.21
C ASP A 287 8.29 -7.21 -1.13
N SER A 288 7.58 -6.17 -1.61
CA SER A 288 6.96 -6.19 -2.93
C SER A 288 8.02 -6.17 -4.04
N LEU A 289 9.03 -5.30 -3.94
CA LEU A 289 10.12 -5.23 -4.92
C LEU A 289 11.04 -6.45 -4.88
N ALA A 290 11.20 -7.09 -3.72
CA ALA A 290 11.95 -8.34 -3.59
C ALA A 290 11.33 -9.49 -4.40
N GLN A 291 10.03 -9.44 -4.69
CA GLN A 291 9.35 -10.42 -5.56
C GLN A 291 9.73 -10.26 -7.04
N LEU A 292 10.17 -9.08 -7.46
CA LEU A 292 10.58 -8.77 -8.83
C LEU A 292 12.03 -9.22 -9.10
N ARG A 293 12.35 -10.50 -8.82
CA ARG A 293 13.75 -11.01 -8.78
C ARG A 293 14.51 -10.80 -10.09
N SER A 294 13.84 -10.94 -11.23
CA SER A 294 14.39 -10.76 -12.58
C SER A 294 14.46 -9.29 -13.03
N ALA A 295 13.80 -8.37 -12.31
CA ALA A 295 13.68 -7.01 -12.76
C ALA A 295 14.95 -6.19 -12.48
N ILE A 296 15.52 -5.62 -13.54
CA ILE A 296 16.51 -4.54 -13.41
C ILE A 296 15.82 -3.24 -12.96
N GLY A 297 16.58 -2.33 -12.36
CA GLY A 297 16.06 -0.99 -12.02
C GLY A 297 15.16 -0.91 -10.78
N ARG A 298 15.07 -1.97 -9.95
CA ARG A 298 14.39 -1.92 -8.63
C ARG A 298 14.88 -0.78 -7.74
N ALA A 299 16.16 -0.42 -7.82
CA ALA A 299 16.72 0.74 -7.11
C ALA A 299 16.15 2.09 -7.57
N VAL A 300 15.71 2.20 -8.84
CA VAL A 300 15.04 3.41 -9.35
C VAL A 300 13.72 3.63 -8.63
N TYR A 301 12.96 2.56 -8.37
CA TYR A 301 11.72 2.65 -7.59
C TYR A 301 11.98 3.20 -6.19
N ILE A 302 12.99 2.67 -5.50
CA ILE A 302 13.36 3.14 -4.16
C ILE A 302 13.71 4.63 -4.19
N LYS A 303 14.43 5.10 -5.22
CA LYS A 303 14.76 6.52 -5.38
C LYS A 303 13.52 7.41 -5.45
N LEU A 304 12.51 6.97 -6.21
CA LEU A 304 11.25 7.69 -6.36
C LEU A 304 10.46 7.68 -5.05
N ALA A 305 10.34 6.53 -4.40
CA ALA A 305 9.63 6.38 -3.13
C ALA A 305 10.27 7.22 -2.00
N THR A 306 11.59 7.40 -2.00
CA THR A 306 12.29 8.29 -1.05
C THR A 306 11.79 9.74 -1.12
N ALA A 307 11.21 10.19 -2.24
CA ALA A 307 10.68 11.55 -2.38
C ALA A 307 9.30 11.75 -1.75
N ALA A 308 8.67 10.71 -1.18
CA ALA A 308 7.38 10.83 -0.53
C ALA A 308 7.42 11.84 0.63
N SER A 309 6.50 12.80 0.62
CA SER A 309 6.43 13.91 1.55
C SER A 309 5.11 13.98 2.33
N THR A 310 4.12 13.18 1.93
CA THR A 310 2.83 13.06 2.60
C THR A 310 2.41 11.60 2.75
N GLU A 311 1.44 11.34 3.63
CA GLU A 311 0.82 10.03 3.80
C GLU A 311 0.19 9.53 2.48
N THR A 312 -0.49 10.40 1.73
CA THR A 312 -1.05 10.09 0.41
C THR A 312 0.04 9.61 -0.56
N GLU A 313 1.23 10.21 -0.54
CA GLU A 313 2.35 9.75 -1.37
C GLU A 313 2.95 8.42 -0.90
N ALA A 314 3.06 8.23 0.41
CA ALA A 314 3.52 6.98 1.01
C ALA A 314 2.61 5.81 0.66
N ILE A 315 1.29 6.00 0.76
CA ILE A 315 0.26 5.04 0.34
C ILE A 315 0.42 4.75 -1.15
N ARG A 316 0.53 5.78 -2.00
CA ARG A 316 0.69 5.62 -3.45
C ARG A 316 1.86 4.72 -3.82
N TYR A 317 3.05 5.01 -3.29
CA TYR A 317 4.24 4.19 -3.56
C TYR A 317 4.15 2.80 -2.92
N THR A 318 3.44 2.63 -1.82
CA THR A 318 3.23 1.29 -1.22
C THR A 318 2.33 0.44 -2.13
N ARG A 319 1.20 1.00 -2.55
CA ARG A 319 0.18 0.32 -3.36
C ARG A 319 0.66 0.02 -4.77
N GLN A 320 1.40 0.95 -5.37
CA GLN A 320 2.02 0.75 -6.67
C GLN A 320 3.08 -0.36 -6.64
N ALA A 321 3.84 -0.51 -5.55
CA ALA A 321 4.79 -1.62 -5.38
C ALA A 321 4.05 -2.97 -5.26
N GLN A 322 2.96 -3.01 -4.50
CA GLN A 322 2.09 -4.19 -4.41
C GLN A 322 1.46 -4.55 -5.75
N LEU A 323 1.06 -3.55 -6.55
CA LEU A 323 0.50 -3.74 -7.88
C LEU A 323 1.54 -4.35 -8.82
N LEU A 324 2.76 -3.83 -8.83
CA LEU A 324 3.89 -4.43 -9.55
C LEU A 324 4.13 -5.89 -9.12
N ALA A 325 4.15 -6.17 -7.82
CA ALA A 325 4.34 -7.52 -7.30
C ALA A 325 3.20 -8.46 -7.71
N ALA A 326 1.96 -7.98 -7.74
CA ALA A 326 0.80 -8.75 -8.19
C ALA A 326 0.87 -9.06 -9.69
N ILE A 327 1.18 -8.06 -10.53
CA ILE A 327 1.37 -8.23 -11.98
C ILE A 327 2.49 -9.22 -12.27
N ASN A 328 3.60 -9.15 -11.54
CA ASN A 328 4.76 -10.03 -11.73
C ASN A 328 4.44 -11.52 -11.56
N ARG A 329 3.34 -11.89 -10.88
CA ARG A 329 2.95 -13.30 -10.71
C ARG A 329 2.41 -13.92 -11.99
N SER A 330 1.74 -13.13 -12.83
CA SER A 330 1.18 -13.59 -14.12
C SER A 330 1.99 -13.11 -15.31
N GLN A 331 2.67 -11.97 -15.19
CA GLN A 331 3.49 -11.36 -16.22
C GLN A 331 4.83 -10.93 -15.63
N PRO A 332 5.85 -11.79 -15.66
CA PRO A 332 7.15 -11.51 -15.04
C PRO A 332 7.73 -10.17 -15.50
N ILE A 333 8.08 -9.32 -14.53
CA ILE A 333 8.64 -7.98 -14.75
C ILE A 333 10.14 -8.10 -15.04
N SER A 334 10.57 -7.46 -16.13
CA SER A 334 11.95 -7.45 -16.62
C SER A 334 12.69 -6.16 -16.27
N ALA A 335 11.99 -5.03 -16.17
CA ALA A 335 12.59 -3.75 -15.80
C ALA A 335 11.61 -2.85 -15.05
N VAL A 336 12.13 -2.04 -14.13
CA VAL A 336 11.43 -0.91 -13.49
C VAL A 336 12.24 0.36 -13.76
N PHE A 337 11.60 1.42 -14.23
CA PHE A 337 12.28 2.65 -14.63
C PHE A 337 11.42 3.88 -14.32
N ASN A 338 12.06 5.05 -14.32
CA ASN A 338 11.42 6.32 -14.05
C ASN A 338 11.05 7.04 -15.35
N TYR A 339 9.81 7.52 -15.44
CA TYR A 339 9.41 8.50 -16.42
C TYR A 339 8.62 9.62 -15.75
N ARG A 340 9.10 10.87 -15.83
CA ARG A 340 8.46 12.06 -15.23
C ARG A 340 8.02 11.88 -13.76
N ARG A 341 8.86 11.23 -12.94
CA ARG A 341 8.62 10.88 -11.53
C ARG A 341 7.59 9.78 -11.29
N ALA A 342 7.12 9.10 -12.33
CA ALA A 342 6.29 7.91 -12.21
C ALA A 342 7.15 6.65 -12.45
N PRO A 343 7.08 5.63 -11.56
CA PRO A 343 7.68 4.35 -11.84
C PRO A 343 6.81 3.58 -12.84
N LEU A 344 7.42 3.17 -13.94
CA LEU A 344 6.85 2.31 -14.96
C LEU A 344 7.61 0.99 -14.98
N ALA A 345 7.05 -0.02 -15.64
CA ALA A 345 7.70 -1.32 -15.77
C ALA A 345 7.64 -1.85 -17.21
N MET A 346 8.57 -2.74 -17.53
CA MET A 346 8.48 -3.63 -18.68
C MET A 346 8.25 -5.06 -18.18
N ASN A 347 7.41 -5.82 -18.86
CA ASN A 347 7.36 -7.27 -18.67
C ASN A 347 8.38 -7.99 -19.59
N GLN A 348 8.57 -9.29 -19.40
CA GLN A 348 9.47 -10.11 -20.23
C GLN A 348 9.01 -10.25 -21.69
N HIS A 349 7.74 -9.95 -21.99
CA HIS A 349 7.17 -10.00 -23.35
C HIS A 349 7.25 -8.67 -24.09
N GLY A 350 7.90 -7.65 -23.52
CA GLY A 350 8.07 -6.33 -24.15
C GLY A 350 6.84 -5.41 -24.04
N ALA A 351 5.90 -5.70 -23.14
CA ALA A 351 4.80 -4.80 -22.83
C ALA A 351 5.23 -3.71 -21.83
N LEU A 352 4.83 -2.47 -22.11
CA LEU A 352 4.90 -1.37 -21.16
C LEU A 352 3.77 -1.50 -20.14
N ILE A 353 4.13 -1.58 -18.86
CA ILE A 353 3.21 -1.65 -17.73
C ILE A 353 3.15 -0.29 -17.04
N ILE A 354 1.94 0.24 -16.91
CA ILE A 354 1.65 1.51 -16.22
C ILE A 354 0.82 1.19 -14.97
N PRO A 355 1.45 1.02 -13.80
CA PRO A 355 0.74 0.68 -12.57
C PRO A 355 0.31 1.96 -11.83
N LEU A 356 -0.93 2.40 -11.95
CA LEU A 356 -1.41 3.60 -11.26
C LEU A 356 -2.23 3.25 -10.01
N GLU A 357 -1.85 3.84 -8.87
CA GLU A 357 -2.71 3.94 -7.70
C GLU A 357 -3.66 5.14 -7.89
N TRP A 358 -4.62 4.97 -8.81
CA TRP A 358 -5.69 5.93 -9.08
C TRP A 358 -7.04 5.27 -8.85
N ASP A 359 -7.92 5.96 -8.15
CA ASP A 359 -9.27 5.56 -7.82
C ASP A 359 -10.26 5.77 -8.97
N TYR A 360 -10.06 6.86 -9.71
CA TYR A 360 -10.87 7.23 -10.87
C TYR A 360 -10.01 7.89 -11.93
N ALA A 361 -9.83 7.21 -13.06
CA ALA A 361 -9.10 7.72 -14.22
C ALA A 361 -10.06 8.32 -15.24
N ALA A 362 -9.93 9.61 -15.52
CA ALA A 362 -10.73 10.33 -16.51
C ALA A 362 -9.90 10.72 -17.75
N TRP A 363 -10.57 10.93 -18.88
CA TRP A 363 -9.97 11.44 -20.10
C TRP A 363 -9.80 12.96 -20.00
N THR A 364 -8.68 13.39 -19.43
CA THR A 364 -8.33 14.81 -19.29
C THR A 364 -7.21 15.22 -20.26
N LYS A 365 -6.97 16.53 -20.38
CA LYS A 365 -5.85 17.08 -21.16
C LYS A 365 -4.50 16.51 -20.71
N GLU A 366 -4.32 16.29 -19.41
CA GLU A 366 -3.11 15.69 -18.84
C GLU A 366 -2.94 14.23 -19.28
N SER A 367 -4.03 13.45 -19.26
CA SER A 367 -3.99 12.04 -19.69
C SER A 367 -3.76 11.91 -21.21
N ALA A 368 -4.20 12.90 -21.99
CA ALA A 368 -4.07 12.89 -23.45
C ALA A 368 -2.63 12.94 -23.93
N GLY A 369 -1.76 13.65 -23.21
CA GLY A 369 -0.33 13.70 -23.52
C GLY A 369 0.36 12.33 -23.44
N PHE A 370 -0.27 11.33 -22.82
CA PHE A 370 0.24 9.97 -22.82
C PHE A 370 0.08 9.26 -24.18
N LEU A 371 -0.90 9.64 -25.00
CA LEU A 371 -1.10 9.00 -26.30
C LEU A 371 0.09 9.26 -27.26
N ASP A 372 0.77 10.39 -27.11
CA ASP A 372 1.98 10.67 -27.89
C ASP A 372 3.11 9.69 -27.55
N VAL A 373 3.20 9.27 -26.29
CA VAL A 373 4.14 8.23 -25.85
C VAL A 373 3.78 6.91 -26.53
N VAL A 374 2.50 6.51 -26.46
CA VAL A 374 1.99 5.26 -27.03
C VAL A 374 2.29 5.20 -28.53
N LYS A 375 2.02 6.27 -29.27
CA LYS A 375 2.30 6.37 -30.71
C LYS A 375 3.79 6.28 -31.04
N SER A 376 4.66 6.79 -30.18
CA SER A 376 6.10 6.75 -30.42
C SER A 376 6.71 5.35 -30.30
N GLY A 377 6.03 4.40 -29.64
CA GLY A 377 6.50 3.03 -29.43
C GLY A 377 7.71 2.90 -28.51
N GLN A 378 8.13 4.00 -27.87
CA GLN A 378 9.27 4.03 -26.96
C GLN A 378 9.07 5.03 -25.81
N ILE A 379 9.64 4.71 -24.66
CA ILE A 379 9.61 5.58 -23.47
C ILE A 379 10.88 5.42 -22.67
N ALA A 380 11.54 6.53 -22.31
CA ALA A 380 12.77 6.54 -21.52
C ALA A 380 13.87 5.59 -22.04
N GLY A 381 14.00 5.45 -23.36
CA GLY A 381 14.97 4.53 -24.00
C GLY A 381 14.51 3.07 -24.10
N HIS A 382 13.32 2.73 -23.61
CA HIS A 382 12.72 1.40 -23.73
C HIS A 382 11.74 1.36 -24.91
N LYS A 383 11.93 0.43 -25.85
CA LYS A 383 10.93 0.11 -26.88
C LYS A 383 9.91 -0.85 -26.30
N PHE A 384 8.63 -0.69 -26.68
CA PHE A 384 7.56 -1.59 -26.26
C PHE A 384 6.70 -2.03 -27.45
N SER A 385 6.16 -3.24 -27.37
CA SER A 385 5.29 -3.83 -28.40
C SER A 385 3.81 -3.66 -28.09
N SER A 386 3.47 -3.42 -26.82
CA SER A 386 2.10 -3.22 -26.34
C SER A 386 2.11 -2.36 -25.07
N VAL A 387 0.96 -1.81 -24.71
CA VAL A 387 0.80 -0.98 -23.52
C VAL A 387 -0.33 -1.54 -22.66
N GLN A 388 -0.08 -1.67 -21.36
CA GLN A 388 -1.06 -2.13 -20.39
C GLN A 388 -1.16 -1.13 -19.23
N LEU A 389 -2.34 -0.58 -19.03
CA LEU A 389 -2.69 0.29 -17.92
C LEU A 389 -3.35 -0.53 -16.83
N TYR A 390 -2.77 -0.51 -15.62
CA TYR A 390 -3.36 -1.12 -14.43
C TYR A 390 -3.78 -0.01 -13.48
N LEU A 391 -5.06 -0.02 -13.09
CA LEU A 391 -5.64 0.89 -12.11
C LEU A 391 -6.09 0.11 -10.89
N THR A 392 -5.87 0.65 -9.70
CA THR A 392 -6.47 0.10 -8.48
C THR A 392 -7.93 0.52 -8.28
N GLY A 393 -8.35 1.58 -8.96
CA GLY A 393 -9.74 1.99 -9.12
C GLY A 393 -10.28 1.68 -10.52
N VAL A 394 -11.08 2.62 -11.06
CA VAL A 394 -11.80 2.47 -12.33
C VAL A 394 -11.47 3.60 -13.32
N ALA A 395 -11.74 3.38 -14.59
CA ALA A 395 -11.68 4.39 -15.64
C ALA A 395 -13.09 4.87 -16.02
N SER A 396 -13.20 6.12 -16.47
CA SER A 396 -14.43 6.66 -17.05
C SER A 396 -14.80 5.91 -18.34
N PRO A 397 -16.09 5.84 -18.72
CA PRO A 397 -16.50 5.26 -20.00
C PRO A 397 -15.77 5.88 -21.20
N THR A 398 -15.55 7.20 -21.16
CA THR A 398 -14.81 7.93 -22.20
C THR A 398 -13.36 7.48 -22.28
N LEU A 399 -12.66 7.40 -21.14
CA LEU A 399 -11.28 6.94 -21.12
C LEU A 399 -11.17 5.49 -21.61
N LYS A 400 -12.10 4.59 -21.23
CA LYS A 400 -12.12 3.21 -21.75
C LYS A 400 -12.21 3.18 -23.28
N SER A 401 -13.09 4.01 -23.86
CA SER A 401 -13.21 4.13 -25.31
C SER A 401 -11.90 4.62 -25.95
N VAL A 402 -11.26 5.63 -25.35
CA VAL A 402 -9.98 6.16 -25.85
C VAL A 402 -8.87 5.11 -25.78
N LEU A 403 -8.75 4.39 -24.66
CA LEU A 403 -7.76 3.33 -24.50
C LEU A 403 -7.97 2.20 -25.52
N ALA A 404 -9.22 1.79 -25.74
CA ALA A 404 -9.56 0.75 -26.71
C ALA A 404 -9.19 1.13 -28.15
N VAL A 405 -9.50 2.35 -28.59
CA VAL A 405 -9.13 2.86 -29.92
C VAL A 405 -7.62 2.92 -30.11
N ASN A 406 -6.85 3.14 -29.05
CA ASN A 406 -5.39 3.20 -29.08
C ASN A 406 -4.72 1.86 -28.74
N HIS A 407 -5.47 0.76 -28.68
CA HIS A 407 -4.98 -0.58 -28.37
C HIS A 407 -4.22 -0.69 -27.03
N ILE A 408 -4.62 0.11 -26.05
CA ILE A 408 -4.07 0.06 -24.69
C ILE A 408 -4.94 -0.88 -23.87
N ALA A 409 -4.36 -1.98 -23.38
CA ALA A 409 -5.06 -2.90 -22.50
C ALA A 409 -5.31 -2.22 -21.14
N LEU A 410 -6.50 -2.40 -20.58
CA LEU A 410 -6.88 -1.84 -19.28
C LEU A 410 -7.24 -2.97 -18.30
N ALA A 411 -6.66 -2.90 -17.11
CA ALA A 411 -7.08 -3.68 -15.95
C ALA A 411 -7.51 -2.73 -14.83
N GLU A 412 -8.79 -2.75 -14.49
CA GLU A 412 -9.38 -1.97 -13.38
C GLU A 412 -9.44 -2.82 -12.11
N LYS A 413 -9.50 -2.16 -10.95
CA LYS A 413 -9.58 -2.82 -9.64
C LYS A 413 -8.51 -3.90 -9.48
N ALA A 414 -7.30 -3.61 -9.97
CA ALA A 414 -6.19 -4.55 -10.07
C ALA A 414 -5.60 -4.97 -8.71
N LEU A 415 -6.01 -4.29 -7.63
CA LEU A 415 -5.80 -4.71 -6.25
C LEU A 415 -7.12 -4.65 -5.48
N PRO A 416 -7.28 -5.40 -4.38
CA PRO A 416 -8.43 -5.27 -3.50
C PRO A 416 -8.63 -3.81 -3.06
N GLY A 417 -9.89 -3.36 -3.11
CA GLY A 417 -10.29 -1.99 -2.84
C GLY A 417 -11.75 -1.90 -2.36
N PRO A 418 -12.23 -0.68 -2.07
CA PRO A 418 -13.56 -0.46 -1.51
C PRO A 418 -14.66 -0.35 -2.58
N LEU A 419 -14.29 -0.24 -3.85
CA LEU A 419 -15.22 -0.10 -4.98
C LEU A 419 -15.95 -1.41 -5.29
N ARG A 420 -17.19 -1.32 -5.80
CA ARG A 420 -17.99 -2.45 -6.32
C ARG A 420 -17.38 -3.04 -7.59
#